data_AF-A0A2X3IRS2-F1
#
_entry.id   AF-A0A2X3IRS2-F1
#
_cell.length_a   1.000
_cell.length_b   1.000
_cell.length_c   1.000
_cell.angle_alpha   90.00
_cell.angle_beta   90.00
_cell.angle_gamma   90.00
#
_symmetry.space_group_name_H-M   'P 1'
#
loop_
_entity.id
_entity.type
_entity.pdbx_description
1 polymer ?
#
loop_
_entity_poly.entity_id
_entity_poly.type
_entity_poly.pdbx_seq_one_letter_code
_entity_poly.pdbx_strand_id
1 'polypeptide(L)' 'MYKHSDLDKRICDLEEGATNTETLREFIKRSEKEFGLEPSEKFELEPVDLDSMSEEDLNNYIDYLDRLWEK' A
#
# COMPACT_ATOMS: atom_id res chain seq x y z
N MET A 1 3.52 -10.19 -7.36
CA MET A 1 2.40 -10.33 -6.42
C MET A 1 2.95 -10.43 -5.01
N TYR A 2 2.56 -9.48 -4.17
CA TYR A 2 2.90 -9.34 -2.76
C TYR A 2 2.00 -10.23 -1.89
N LYS A 3 2.54 -10.71 -0.78
CA LYS A 3 1.78 -11.45 0.25
C LYS A 3 1.63 -10.59 1.51
N HIS A 4 0.73 -10.97 2.41
CA HIS A 4 0.60 -10.30 3.71
C HIS A 4 1.93 -10.29 4.50
N SER A 5 2.73 -11.36 4.37
CA SER A 5 4.07 -11.43 4.98
C SER A 5 5.09 -10.44 4.40
N ASP A 6 4.77 -9.79 3.28
CA ASP A 6 5.62 -8.79 2.63
C ASP A 6 5.25 -7.37 3.05
N LEU A 7 4.12 -7.16 3.74
CA LEU A 7 3.69 -5.84 4.24
C LEU A 7 4.77 -5.16 5.08
N ASP A 8 5.45 -5.93 5.93
CA ASP A 8 6.48 -5.44 6.83
C ASP A 8 7.91 -5.62 6.27
N LYS A 9 8.04 -6.02 4.99
CA LYS A 9 9.32 -6.06 4.28
C LYS A 9 9.54 -4.76 3.51
N ARG A 10 10.82 -4.40 3.32
CA ARG A 10 11.20 -3.22 2.56
C ARG A 10 10.96 -3.44 1.08
N ILE A 11 10.52 -2.41 0.38
CA ILE A 11 10.26 -2.48 -1.06
C ILE A 11 11.55 -2.82 -1.82
N CYS A 12 12.70 -2.26 -1.42
CA CYS A 12 13.99 -2.60 -2.01
C CYS A 12 14.40 -4.09 -1.85
N ASP A 13 13.84 -4.81 -0.87
CA ASP A 13 14.08 -6.25 -0.69
C ASP A 13 13.10 -7.09 -1.52
N LEU A 14 12.02 -6.49 -2.02
CA LEU A 14 10.95 -7.14 -2.78
C LEU A 14 11.06 -6.91 -4.28
N GLU A 15 11.51 -5.73 -4.69
CA GLU A 15 11.55 -5.29 -6.08
C GLU A 15 12.98 -4.93 -6.50
N GLU A 16 13.52 -5.68 -7.46
CA GLU A 16 14.87 -5.47 -7.96
C GLU A 16 15.01 -4.11 -8.66
N GLY A 17 15.84 -3.23 -8.10
CA GLY A 17 16.06 -1.87 -8.61
C GLY A 17 15.27 -0.80 -7.86
N ALA A 18 14.39 -1.17 -6.94
CA ALA A 18 13.74 -0.20 -6.06
C ALA A 18 14.74 0.39 -5.06
N THR A 19 14.77 1.71 -4.95
CA THR A 19 15.57 2.44 -3.95
C THR A 19 14.76 2.76 -2.70
N ASN A 20 13.47 2.41 -2.68
CA ASN A 20 12.61 2.69 -1.55
C ASN A 20 12.94 1.76 -0.38
N THR A 21 13.39 2.36 0.70
CA THR A 21 13.76 1.67 1.95
C THR A 21 12.58 1.52 2.92
N GLU A 22 11.46 2.16 2.60
CA GLU A 22 10.20 2.01 3.33
C GLU A 22 9.66 0.58 3.18
N THR A 23 8.95 0.13 4.21
CA THR A 23 8.15 -1.09 4.12
C THR A 23 6.96 -0.89 3.20
N LEU A 24 6.41 -1.99 2.67
CA LEU A 24 5.22 -1.95 1.82
C LEU A 24 4.03 -1.30 2.57
N ARG A 25 3.89 -1.57 3.88
CA ARG A 25 2.89 -0.95 4.76
C ARG A 25 3.09 0.55 4.93
N GLU A 26 4.34 1.00 5.08
CA GLU A 26 4.67 2.43 5.16
C GLU A 26 4.38 3.15 3.84
N PHE A 27 4.74 2.54 2.71
CA PHE A 27 4.44 3.06 1.38
C PHE A 27 2.94 3.21 1.15
N ILE A 28 2.13 2.21 1.53
CA ILE A 28 0.68 2.28 1.43
C ILE A 28 0.14 3.46 2.24
N LYS A 29 0.47 3.54 3.53
CA LYS A 29 0.01 4.63 4.41
C LYS A 29 0.44 6.01 3.93
N ARG A 30 1.68 6.12 3.45
CA ARG A 30 2.20 7.36 2.87
C ARG A 30 1.44 7.76 1.62
N SER A 31 1.15 6.79 0.74
CA SER A 31 0.39 7.03 -0.49
C SER A 31 -1.05 7.42 -0.17
N GLU A 32 -1.70 6.74 0.79
CA GLU A 32 -3.03 7.12 1.26
C GLU A 32 -3.06 8.57 1.75
N LYS A 33 -2.04 8.98 2.49
CA LYS A 33 -1.89 10.37 2.94
C LYS A 33 -1.69 11.37 1.81
N GLU A 34 -0.79 11.07 0.88
CA GLU A 34 -0.45 11.96 -0.23
C GLU A 34 -1.66 12.18 -1.16
N PHE A 35 -2.43 11.12 -1.42
CA PHE A 35 -3.60 11.16 -2.29
C PHE A 35 -4.92 11.43 -1.56
N GLY A 36 -4.89 11.62 -0.23
CA GLY A 36 -6.09 11.87 0.57
C GLY A 36 -7.08 10.70 0.62
N LEU A 37 -6.57 9.47 0.52
CA LEU A 37 -7.32 8.22 0.70
C LEU A 37 -7.39 7.80 2.18
N GLU A 38 -6.80 8.60 3.08
CA GLU A 38 -6.86 8.35 4.52
C GLU A 38 -8.32 8.19 4.98
N PRO A 39 -8.59 7.26 5.90
CA PRO A 39 -9.87 7.18 6.62
C PRO A 39 -10.21 8.56 7.19
N SER A 40 -11.23 9.21 6.65
CA SER A 40 -11.63 10.55 7.09
C SER A 40 -13.01 10.49 7.72
N GLU A 41 -13.25 11.19 8.82
CA GLU A 41 -14.60 11.23 9.43
C GLU A 41 -15.69 11.77 8.47
N LYS A 42 -15.29 12.38 7.34
CA LYS A 42 -16.18 12.95 6.32
C LYS A 42 -16.70 11.94 5.29
N PHE A 43 -15.96 10.88 5.04
CA PHE A 43 -16.37 9.77 4.18
C PHE A 43 -16.22 8.54 5.05
N GLU A 44 -17.30 7.80 5.36
CA GLU A 44 -17.29 6.59 6.21
C GLU A 44 -16.41 5.47 5.62
N LEU A 45 -15.11 5.73 5.57
CA LEU A 45 -14.03 4.89 5.09
C LEU A 45 -13.37 4.39 6.36
N GLU A 46 -13.57 3.10 6.63
CA GLU A 46 -12.87 2.43 7.70
C GLU A 46 -11.37 2.34 7.35
N PRO A 47 -10.47 2.36 8.36
CA PRO A 47 -9.07 2.05 8.14
C PRO A 47 -8.92 0.73 7.39
N VAL A 48 -8.22 0.78 6.26
CA VAL A 48 -7.97 -0.38 5.42
C VAL A 48 -7.16 -1.37 6.24
N ASP A 49 -7.80 -2.49 6.62
CA ASP A 49 -7.14 -3.58 7.32
C ASP A 49 -6.41 -4.46 6.30
N LEU A 50 -5.15 -4.09 6.03
CA LEU A 50 -4.26 -4.76 5.08
C LEU A 50 -4.01 -6.24 5.43
N ASP A 51 -4.20 -6.63 6.68
CA ASP A 51 -3.99 -8.00 7.16
C ASP A 51 -5.25 -8.87 7.01
N SER A 52 -6.44 -8.26 6.92
CA SER A 52 -7.73 -8.95 6.76
C SER A 52 -8.20 -9.05 5.31
N MET A 53 -7.63 -8.26 4.39
CA MET A 53 -7.93 -8.37 2.96
C MET A 53 -7.36 -9.65 2.34
N SER A 54 -7.82 -10.01 1.14
CA SER A 54 -7.21 -11.13 0.41
C SER A 54 -5.90 -10.70 -0.26
N GLU A 55 -5.01 -11.66 -0.57
CA GLU A 55 -3.79 -11.34 -1.33
C GLU A 55 -4.13 -10.70 -2.69
N GLU A 56 -5.24 -11.09 -3.32
CA GLU A 56 -5.71 -10.49 -4.56
C GLU A 56 -6.10 -9.01 -4.35
N ASP A 57 -6.89 -8.71 -3.32
CA ASP A 57 -7.28 -7.34 -2.98
C ASP A 57 -6.07 -6.48 -2.61
N LEU A 58 -5.12 -7.03 -1.84
CA LEU A 58 -3.88 -6.34 -1.49
C LEU A 58 -3.09 -5.95 -2.74
N ASN A 59 -2.91 -6.88 -3.67
CA ASN A 59 -2.18 -6.60 -4.91
C ASN A 59 -2.94 -5.60 -5.79
N ASN A 60 -4.26 -5.74 -5.91
CA ASN A 60 -5.10 -4.77 -6.64
C ASN A 60 -5.00 -3.37 -6.02
N TYR A 61 -4.90 -3.28 -4.70
CA TYR A 61 -4.76 -2.02 -3.99
C TYR A 61 -3.38 -1.39 -4.18
N ILE A 62 -2.31 -2.19 -4.11
CA ILE A 62 -0.95 -1.72 -4.40
C ILE A 62 -0.84 -1.25 -5.85
N ASP A 63 -1.37 -2.02 -6.81
CA ASP A 63 -1.41 -1.63 -8.23
C ASP A 63 -2.20 -0.32 -8.45
N TYR A 64 -3.27 -0.11 -7.67
CA TYR A 64 -4.01 1.14 -7.70
C TYR A 64 -3.16 2.32 -7.20
N LEU A 65 -2.44 2.16 -6.08
CA LEU A 65 -1.56 3.19 -5.54
C LEU A 65 -0.39 3.49 -6.48
N ASP A 66 0.22 2.47 -7.08
CA ASP A 66 1.31 2.62 -8.04
C ASP A 66 0.86 3.41 -9.28
N ARG A 67 -0.33 3.10 -9.81
CA ARG A 67 -0.95 3.87 -10.90
C ARG A 67 -1.25 5.33 -10.55
N LEU A 68 -1.49 5.65 -9.28
CA LEU A 68 -1.66 7.04 -8.83
C LEU A 68 -0.32 7.78 -8.86
N TRP A 69 0.78 7.12 -8.54
CA TRP A 69 2.14 7.67 -8.61
C TRP A 69 2.68 7.80 -10.05
N GLU A 70 2.25 6.94 -10.98
CA GLU A 70 2.61 7.04 -12.41
C GLU A 70 1.92 8.22 -13.14
N LYS A 71 0.99 8.93 -12.49
CA LYS A 71 0.19 10.03 -13.07
C LYS A 71 0.63 11.41 -12.62
#